data_AF-A0A7V2TVH1-F1
#
_entry.id   AF-A0A7V2TVH1-F1
#
_cell.length_a   1.000
_cell.length_b   1.000
_cell.length_c   1.000
_cell.angle_alpha   90.00
_cell.angle_beta   90.00
_cell.angle_gamma   90.00
#
_symmetry.space_group_name_H-M   'P 1'
#
loop_
_entity.id
_entity.type
_entity.pdbx_description
1 polymer ?
#
loop_
_entity_poly.entity_id
_entity_poly.type
_entity_poly.pdbx_seq_one_letter_code
_entity_poly.pdbx_strand_id
1 'polypeptide(L)'
;MTPPHFKFMTYLILAGLILMIQPWNIEAQTKEKASGEKNGGWAPSEPGGEKAFQDSREGFLKKEYQKAAAEIRRGAAFLDKEAELATEAKKKTIIASARELDQFADRERKGAVHSVQELERVFARAEHALAEYSHSRALESWYGKAVSDAGRHLKAAAVHLENALNGAGQRLEAEVDQAIREGKEIGEKMEKGSGWVDAEGRIFLGCQEGTWGRTSLFLQREPSVWDRIKKNRDLFLVDYFL
;
A
#
# COMPACT_ATOMS: atom_id res chain seq x y z
N MET A 1 -7.47 -25.76 -16.63
CA MET A 1 -6.05 -25.75 -16.20
C MET A 1 -5.38 -24.55 -16.84
N THR A 2 -5.19 -23.47 -16.09
CA THR A 2 -4.39 -22.33 -16.55
C THR A 2 -2.90 -22.71 -16.45
N PRO A 3 -2.07 -22.37 -17.44
CA PRO A 3 -0.67 -22.78 -17.47
C PRO A 3 0.12 -22.13 -16.31
N PRO A 4 1.06 -22.87 -15.68
CA PRO A 4 1.79 -22.42 -14.49
C PRO A 4 2.64 -21.16 -14.71
N HIS A 5 2.91 -20.78 -15.96
CA HIS A 5 3.66 -19.57 -16.31
C HIS A 5 2.87 -18.26 -16.13
N PHE A 6 1.53 -18.31 -16.14
CA PHE A 6 0.70 -17.10 -16.04
C PHE A 6 0.79 -16.47 -14.64
N LYS A 7 0.77 -17.29 -13.59
CA LYS A 7 0.91 -16.82 -12.19
C LYS A 7 2.25 -16.14 -11.92
N PHE A 8 3.32 -16.65 -12.50
CA PHE A 8 4.66 -16.08 -12.34
C PHE A 8 4.78 -14.67 -12.96
N MET A 9 4.06 -14.42 -14.06
CA MET A 9 4.07 -13.14 -14.74
C MET A 9 3.27 -12.07 -13.99
N THR A 10 2.15 -12.44 -13.37
CA THR A 10 1.35 -11.54 -12.51
C THR A 10 2.14 -11.07 -11.28
N TYR A 11 2.91 -11.96 -10.65
CA TYR A 11 3.79 -11.60 -9.54
C TYR A 11 4.90 -10.60 -9.92
N LEU A 12 5.45 -10.72 -11.13
CA LEU A 12 6.46 -9.78 -11.63
C LEU A 12 5.88 -8.39 -11.92
N ILE A 13 4.60 -8.29 -12.28
CA ILE A 13 3.91 -7.01 -12.51
C ILE A 13 3.64 -6.30 -11.18
N LEU A 14 3.21 -7.02 -10.15
CA LEU A 14 3.04 -6.50 -8.77
C LEU A 14 4.37 -6.03 -8.17
N ALA A 15 5.39 -6.90 -8.20
CA ALA A 15 6.73 -6.55 -7.72
C ALA A 15 7.33 -5.39 -8.53
N GLY A 16 7.09 -5.34 -9.85
CA GLY A 16 7.51 -4.25 -10.72
C GLY A 16 6.83 -2.92 -10.40
N LEU A 17 5.52 -2.90 -10.19
CA LEU A 17 4.76 -1.70 -9.80
C LEU A 17 5.20 -1.17 -8.43
N ILE A 18 5.50 -2.06 -7.48
CA ILE A 18 5.98 -1.70 -6.13
C ILE A 18 7.46 -1.25 -6.16
N LEU A 19 8.30 -1.82 -7.03
CA LEU A 19 9.73 -1.49 -7.15
C LEU A 19 10.02 -0.23 -7.97
N MET A 20 9.10 0.26 -8.79
CA MET A 20 9.32 1.45 -9.61
C MET A 20 9.35 2.78 -8.83
N ILE A 21 9.17 2.75 -7.49
CA ILE A 21 9.03 3.97 -6.66
C ILE A 21 10.13 4.12 -5.57
N GLN A 22 11.13 3.23 -5.45
CA GLN A 22 12.19 3.37 -4.43
C GLN A 22 13.62 3.25 -4.98
N PRO A 23 14.57 4.11 -4.55
CA PRO A 23 16.00 3.88 -4.78
C PRO A 23 16.53 2.76 -3.86
N TRP A 24 17.29 1.84 -4.46
CA TRP A 24 17.98 0.72 -3.80
C TRP A 24 18.84 1.15 -2.60
N ASN A 25 18.46 0.75 -1.37
CA ASN A 25 19.39 0.44 -0.27
C ASN A 25 18.69 -0.29 0.91
N ILE A 26 18.29 -1.56 0.71
CA ILE A 26 17.61 -2.36 1.75
C ILE A 26 18.62 -3.09 2.66
N GLU A 27 19.83 -3.41 2.17
CA GLU A 27 20.85 -4.16 2.91
C GLU A 27 21.46 -3.40 4.11
N ALA A 28 21.42 -2.06 4.10
CA ALA A 28 21.95 -1.25 5.19
C ALA A 28 21.02 -1.18 6.40
N GLN A 29 19.70 -1.29 6.22
CA GLN A 29 18.72 -1.05 7.30
C GLN A 29 18.41 -2.29 8.14
N THR A 30 18.64 -3.50 7.60
CA THR A 30 18.35 -4.76 8.31
C THR A 30 19.40 -5.12 9.36
N LYS A 31 20.64 -4.63 9.23
CA LYS A 31 21.73 -4.91 10.18
C LYS A 31 21.74 -4.01 11.42
N GLU A 32 21.16 -2.82 11.37
CA GLU A 32 21.19 -1.86 12.48
C GLU A 32 20.06 -2.06 13.51
N LYS A 33 18.97 -2.75 13.15
CA LYS A 33 17.76 -2.87 14.00
C LYS A 33 17.53 -4.23 14.67
N ALA A 34 18.41 -5.22 14.45
CA ALA A 34 18.26 -6.54 15.08
C ALA A 34 18.54 -6.57 16.59
N SER A 35 18.95 -5.45 17.22
CA SER A 35 19.11 -5.34 18.67
C SER A 35 18.32 -4.16 19.24
N GLY A 36 17.06 -4.35 19.59
CA GLY A 36 16.40 -3.36 20.47
C GLY A 36 14.89 -3.36 20.57
N GLU A 37 14.14 -4.07 19.73
CA GLU A 37 12.68 -3.99 19.78
C GLU A 37 12.09 -5.18 20.56
N LYS A 38 11.87 -4.95 21.86
CA LYS A 38 11.13 -5.87 22.73
C LYS A 38 9.69 -5.95 22.24
N ASN A 39 9.27 -7.13 21.77
CA ASN A 39 7.89 -7.66 21.70
C ASN A 39 6.77 -6.70 22.16
N GLY A 40 6.52 -5.64 21.39
CA GLY A 40 5.25 -4.94 21.41
C GLY A 40 4.31 -5.80 20.58
N GLY A 41 3.56 -6.69 21.22
CA GLY A 41 2.49 -7.41 20.53
C GLY A 41 1.63 -6.36 19.83
N TRP A 42 1.60 -6.41 18.50
CA TRP A 42 0.74 -5.54 17.70
C TRP A 42 -0.70 -5.82 18.13
N ALA A 43 -1.26 -4.95 18.97
CA ALA A 43 -2.68 -4.86 19.12
C ALA A 43 -3.19 -4.26 17.81
N PRO A 44 -4.25 -4.80 17.19
CA PRO A 44 -4.81 -4.19 16.00
C PRO A 44 -5.02 -2.70 16.28
N SER A 45 -4.30 -1.87 15.52
CA SER A 45 -4.62 -0.47 15.38
C SER A 45 -6.13 -0.43 15.14
N GLU A 46 -6.89 0.21 16.05
CA GLU A 46 -8.34 0.10 16.06
C GLU A 46 -8.90 0.23 14.63
N PRO A 47 -9.99 -0.48 14.27
CA PRO A 47 -10.64 -0.38 12.95
C PRO A 47 -11.11 1.04 12.58
N GLY A 48 -10.74 2.06 13.34
CA GLY A 48 -11.11 3.45 13.21
C GLY A 48 -10.64 4.12 11.93
N GLY A 49 -9.50 3.74 11.32
CA GLY A 49 -9.02 4.39 10.09
C GLY A 49 -9.95 4.15 8.88
N GLU A 50 -10.17 2.88 8.54
CA GLU A 50 -11.07 2.48 7.44
C GLU A 50 -12.51 2.95 7.69
N LYS A 51 -13.00 2.75 8.91
CA LYS A 51 -14.34 3.18 9.29
C LYS A 51 -14.51 4.70 9.19
N ALA A 52 -13.50 5.47 9.59
CA ALA A 52 -13.53 6.92 9.46
C ALA A 52 -13.63 7.37 7.99
N PHE A 53 -12.94 6.72 7.07
CA PHE A 53 -13.08 7.04 5.65
C PHE A 53 -14.48 6.68 5.11
N GLN A 54 -15.07 5.58 5.55
CA GLN A 54 -16.44 5.20 5.17
C GLN A 54 -17.49 6.15 5.75
N ASP A 55 -17.42 6.42 7.06
CA ASP A 55 -18.34 7.32 7.76
C ASP A 55 -18.23 8.77 7.23
N SER A 56 -17.01 9.19 6.82
CA SER A 56 -16.81 10.47 6.15
C SER A 56 -17.52 10.55 4.81
N ARG A 57 -17.37 9.54 3.93
CA ARG A 57 -18.10 9.50 2.64
C ARG A 57 -19.60 9.59 2.85
N GLU A 58 -20.12 8.82 3.81
CA GLU A 58 -21.55 8.83 4.14
C GLU A 58 -22.00 10.23 4.60
N GLY A 59 -21.24 10.87 5.48
CA GLY A 59 -21.51 12.22 5.94
C GLY A 59 -21.49 13.24 4.80
N PHE A 60 -20.51 13.17 3.90
CA PHE A 60 -20.40 14.06 2.74
C PHE A 60 -21.62 13.92 1.82
N LEU A 61 -22.04 12.68 1.52
CA LEU A 61 -23.21 12.41 0.68
C LEU A 61 -24.52 12.90 1.31
N LYS A 62 -24.62 12.85 2.64
CA LYS A 62 -25.75 13.41 3.41
C LYS A 62 -25.66 14.92 3.61
N LYS A 63 -24.60 15.59 3.09
CA LYS A 63 -24.28 17.01 3.31
C LYS A 63 -24.05 17.35 4.79
N GLU A 64 -23.68 16.36 5.60
CA GLU A 64 -23.28 16.49 7.00
C GLU A 64 -21.79 16.88 7.10
N TYR A 65 -21.38 17.97 6.43
CA TYR A 65 -19.96 18.32 6.23
C TYR A 65 -19.15 18.46 7.53
N GLN A 66 -19.77 18.88 8.62
CA GLN A 66 -19.11 18.95 9.93
C GLN A 66 -18.77 17.56 10.48
N LYS A 67 -19.68 16.60 10.31
CA LYS A 67 -19.50 15.22 10.74
C LYS A 67 -18.45 14.54 9.86
N ALA A 68 -18.57 14.69 8.55
CA ALA A 68 -17.60 14.12 7.62
C ALA A 68 -16.18 14.68 7.81
N ALA A 69 -16.04 15.98 8.08
CA ALA A 69 -14.76 16.57 8.48
C ALA A 69 -14.22 16.00 9.81
N ALA A 70 -15.09 15.70 10.78
CA ALA A 70 -14.67 15.08 12.03
C ALA A 70 -14.15 13.65 11.82
N GLU A 71 -14.80 12.88 10.94
CA GLU A 71 -14.33 11.55 10.56
C GLU A 71 -13.00 11.62 9.80
N ILE A 72 -12.81 12.58 8.87
CA ILE A 72 -11.52 12.77 8.19
C ILE A 72 -10.38 13.01 9.18
N ARG A 73 -10.61 13.83 10.21
CA ARG A 73 -9.61 14.06 11.26
C ARG A 73 -9.33 12.82 12.10
N ARG A 74 -10.29 11.91 12.26
CA ARG A 74 -10.02 10.60 12.88
C ARG A 74 -9.13 9.74 11.98
N GLY A 75 -9.34 9.78 10.66
CA GLY A 75 -8.43 9.16 9.69
C GLY A 75 -7.02 9.75 9.73
N ALA A 76 -6.89 11.08 9.82
CA ALA A 76 -5.59 11.76 9.98
C ALA A 76 -4.89 11.35 11.29
N ALA A 77 -5.61 11.34 12.41
CA ALA A 77 -5.07 10.92 13.71
C ALA A 77 -4.67 9.43 13.72
N PHE A 78 -5.35 8.59 12.95
CA PHE A 78 -4.93 7.21 12.73
C PHE A 78 -3.59 7.14 11.98
N LEU A 79 -3.44 7.89 10.89
CA LEU A 79 -2.17 7.98 10.16
C LEU A 79 -1.03 8.49 11.04
N ASP A 80 -1.26 9.52 11.87
CA ASP A 80 -0.24 10.03 12.79
C ASP A 80 0.26 8.96 13.76
N LYS A 81 -0.65 8.13 14.31
CA LYS A 81 -0.28 7.00 15.16
C LYS A 81 0.53 5.94 14.41
N GLU A 82 0.14 5.60 13.18
CA GLU A 82 0.93 4.67 12.36
C GLU A 82 2.31 5.24 12.00
N ALA A 83 2.42 6.56 11.82
CA ALA A 83 3.68 7.23 11.55
C ALA A 83 4.67 7.17 12.73
N GLU A 84 4.19 7.07 13.97
CA GLU A 84 5.04 6.88 15.16
C GLU A 84 5.76 5.52 15.14
N LEU A 85 5.14 4.51 14.52
CA LEU A 85 5.66 3.15 14.41
C LEU A 85 6.47 2.92 13.12
N ALA A 86 6.38 3.85 12.16
CA ALA A 86 7.01 3.74 10.86
C ALA A 86 8.50 4.11 10.87
N THR A 87 9.25 3.57 9.91
CA THR A 87 10.61 4.03 9.61
C THR A 87 10.61 5.48 9.13
N GLU A 88 11.72 6.22 9.29
CA GLU A 88 11.80 7.64 8.91
C GLU A 88 11.42 7.94 7.45
N ALA A 89 11.70 7.01 6.53
CA ALA A 89 11.28 7.15 5.14
C ALA A 89 9.75 7.08 4.98
N LYS A 90 9.10 6.08 5.58
CA LYS A 90 7.64 5.89 5.49
C LYS A 90 6.87 6.88 6.35
N LYS A 91 7.40 7.23 7.51
CA LYS A 91 6.89 8.26 8.42
C LYS A 91 6.62 9.57 7.70
N LYS A 92 7.54 10.03 6.84
CA LYS A 92 7.36 11.27 6.07
C LYS A 92 6.13 11.20 5.15
N THR A 93 5.94 10.09 4.43
CA THR A 93 4.80 9.88 3.52
C THR A 93 3.48 9.81 4.27
N ILE A 94 3.45 9.10 5.42
CA ILE A 94 2.26 8.98 6.25
C ILE A 94 1.88 10.33 6.87
N ILE A 95 2.85 11.06 7.45
CA ILE A 95 2.63 12.41 8.01
C ILE A 95 2.15 13.38 6.93
N ALA A 96 2.70 13.32 5.72
CA ALA A 96 2.25 14.16 4.62
C ALA A 96 0.77 13.89 4.28
N SER A 97 0.37 12.62 4.26
CA SER A 97 -1.02 12.21 4.01
C SER A 97 -1.95 12.63 5.15
N ALA A 98 -1.51 12.52 6.42
CA ALA A 98 -2.25 12.98 7.59
C ALA A 98 -2.53 14.50 7.53
N ARG A 99 -1.49 15.28 7.22
CA ARG A 99 -1.62 16.74 7.06
C ARG A 99 -2.54 17.13 5.90
N GLU A 100 -2.50 16.39 4.81
CA GLU A 100 -3.39 16.62 3.69
C GLU A 100 -4.86 16.37 4.07
N LEU A 101 -5.14 15.28 4.80
CA LEU A 101 -6.47 15.00 5.35
C LEU A 101 -6.94 16.11 6.29
N ASP A 102 -6.10 16.60 7.19
CA ASP A 102 -6.45 17.70 8.10
C ASP A 102 -6.80 18.99 7.36
N GLN A 103 -5.99 19.37 6.37
CA GLN A 103 -6.27 20.52 5.52
C GLN A 103 -7.57 20.34 4.73
N PHE A 104 -7.82 19.13 4.25
CA PHE A 104 -9.05 18.81 3.54
C PHE A 104 -10.28 18.86 4.46
N ALA A 105 -10.20 18.32 5.68
CA ALA A 105 -11.26 18.42 6.69
C ALA A 105 -11.62 19.88 7.01
N ASP A 106 -10.63 20.76 7.06
CA ASP A 106 -10.86 22.19 7.25
C ASP A 106 -11.59 22.85 6.09
N ARG A 107 -11.30 22.45 4.85
CA ARG A 107 -12.01 22.93 3.66
C ARG A 107 -13.43 22.38 3.61
N GLU A 108 -13.61 21.09 3.89
CA GLU A 108 -14.92 20.45 3.90
C GLU A 108 -15.84 21.05 4.95
N ARG A 109 -15.35 21.26 6.18
CA ARG A 109 -16.10 21.93 7.25
C ARG A 109 -16.59 23.33 6.85
N LYS A 110 -15.85 24.03 6.00
CA LYS A 110 -16.20 25.36 5.48
C LYS A 110 -17.12 25.30 4.25
N GLY A 111 -17.48 24.11 3.77
CA GLY A 111 -18.26 23.93 2.55
C GLY A 111 -17.48 24.27 1.26
N ALA A 112 -16.15 24.32 1.34
CA ALA A 112 -15.28 24.66 0.21
C ALA A 112 -14.93 23.46 -0.69
N VAL A 113 -15.37 22.25 -0.31
CA VAL A 113 -15.24 21.05 -1.13
C VAL A 113 -16.52 20.90 -1.96
N HIS A 114 -16.36 20.84 -3.27
CA HIS A 114 -17.49 20.94 -4.19
C HIS A 114 -17.83 19.62 -4.90
N SER A 115 -17.04 18.56 -4.68
CA SER A 115 -17.29 17.28 -5.34
C SER A 115 -16.84 16.07 -4.51
N VAL A 116 -17.59 14.97 -4.64
CA VAL A 116 -17.20 13.65 -4.11
C VAL A 116 -15.87 13.22 -4.71
N GLN A 117 -15.58 13.59 -5.96
CA GLN A 117 -14.33 13.21 -6.61
C GLN A 117 -13.09 13.85 -5.95
N GLU A 118 -13.23 15.06 -5.38
CA GLU A 118 -12.14 15.69 -4.63
C GLU A 118 -11.85 14.94 -3.31
N LEU A 119 -12.90 14.55 -2.59
CA LEU A 119 -12.84 13.71 -1.38
C LEU A 119 -12.14 12.38 -1.68
N GLU A 120 -12.62 11.66 -2.70
CA GLU A 120 -12.11 10.36 -3.09
C GLU A 120 -10.63 10.39 -3.51
N ARG A 121 -10.16 11.47 -4.15
CA ARG A 121 -8.74 11.63 -4.49
C ARG A 121 -7.84 11.81 -3.27
N VAL A 122 -8.31 12.54 -2.25
CA VAL A 122 -7.54 12.70 -1.01
C VAL A 122 -7.49 11.37 -0.25
N PHE A 123 -8.61 10.66 -0.18
CA PHE A 123 -8.64 9.31 0.39
C PHE A 123 -7.75 8.35 -0.38
N ALA A 124 -7.75 8.43 -1.70
CA ALA A 124 -6.89 7.57 -2.51
C ALA A 124 -5.40 7.73 -2.18
N ARG A 125 -4.93 8.96 -1.92
CA ARG A 125 -3.55 9.22 -1.52
C ARG A 125 -3.24 8.68 -0.12
N ALA A 126 -4.15 8.90 0.83
CA ALA A 126 -4.01 8.37 2.19
C ALA A 126 -3.96 6.82 2.21
N GLU A 127 -4.86 6.19 1.47
CA GLU A 127 -4.92 4.73 1.28
C GLU A 127 -3.66 4.20 0.60
N HIS A 128 -3.14 4.90 -0.42
CA HIS A 128 -1.89 4.51 -1.05
C HIS A 128 -0.70 4.54 -0.06
N ALA A 129 -0.60 5.58 0.79
CA ALA A 129 0.42 5.66 1.82
C ALA A 129 0.31 4.51 2.85
N LEU A 130 -0.91 4.14 3.24
CA LEU A 130 -1.17 2.99 4.11
C LEU A 130 -0.83 1.66 3.44
N ALA A 131 -1.09 1.53 2.14
CA ALA A 131 -0.72 0.34 1.37
C ALA A 131 0.80 0.14 1.39
N GLU A 132 1.57 1.19 1.13
CA GLU A 132 3.03 1.13 1.17
C GLU A 132 3.58 0.80 2.55
N TYR A 133 3.02 1.41 3.60
CA TYR A 133 3.42 1.15 4.98
C TYR A 133 3.12 -0.29 5.39
N SER A 134 1.91 -0.76 5.10
CA SER A 134 1.50 -2.15 5.38
C SER A 134 2.36 -3.15 4.62
N HIS A 135 2.73 -2.86 3.38
CA HIS A 135 3.66 -3.71 2.62
C HIS A 135 5.05 -3.76 3.27
N SER A 136 5.58 -2.63 3.75
CA SER A 136 6.84 -2.59 4.50
C SER A 136 6.78 -3.46 5.77
N ARG A 137 5.69 -3.34 6.54
CA ARG A 137 5.46 -4.16 7.74
C ARG A 137 5.34 -5.65 7.41
N ALA A 138 4.71 -5.99 6.29
CA ALA A 138 4.62 -7.36 5.82
C ALA A 138 6.01 -7.96 5.55
N LEU A 139 6.89 -7.19 4.90
CA LEU A 139 8.29 -7.60 4.66
C LEU A 139 9.07 -7.73 5.97
N GLU A 140 8.97 -6.74 6.87
CA GLU A 140 9.63 -6.78 8.19
C GLU A 140 9.24 -8.02 8.99
N SER A 141 7.93 -8.29 9.13
CA SER A 141 7.40 -9.47 9.82
C SER A 141 7.84 -10.76 9.13
N TRP A 142 7.88 -10.78 7.80
CA TRP A 142 8.32 -11.93 7.03
C TRP A 142 9.78 -12.27 7.29
N TYR A 143 10.69 -11.30 7.22
CA TYR A 143 12.10 -11.48 7.54
C TYR A 143 12.33 -11.79 9.03
N GLY A 144 11.47 -11.26 9.90
CA GLY A 144 11.40 -11.61 11.32
C GLY A 144 10.78 -12.97 11.62
N LYS A 145 10.37 -13.74 10.60
CA LYS A 145 9.70 -15.06 10.71
C LYS A 145 8.35 -15.03 11.44
N ALA A 146 7.74 -13.86 11.58
CA ALA A 146 6.39 -13.68 12.07
C ALA A 146 5.38 -13.83 10.91
N VAL A 147 5.22 -15.07 10.41
CA VAL A 147 4.44 -15.37 9.19
C VAL A 147 2.97 -14.91 9.28
N SER A 148 2.34 -15.05 10.45
CA SER A 148 0.95 -14.63 10.64
C SER A 148 0.80 -13.11 10.54
N ASP A 149 1.70 -12.35 11.17
CA ASP A 149 1.71 -10.89 11.09
C ASP A 149 2.07 -10.40 9.69
N ALA A 150 3.01 -11.07 9.01
CA ALA A 150 3.32 -10.80 7.61
C ALA A 150 2.09 -10.96 6.71
N GLY A 151 1.30 -12.01 6.93
CA GLY A 151 0.04 -12.24 6.22
C GLY A 151 -0.98 -11.15 6.45
N ARG A 152 -1.16 -10.76 7.72
CA ARG A 152 -2.09 -9.71 8.10
C ARG A 152 -1.73 -8.38 7.45
N HIS A 153 -0.46 -7.99 7.51
CA HIS A 153 0.03 -6.76 6.90
C HIS A 153 -0.04 -6.79 5.36
N LEU A 154 0.23 -7.95 4.75
CA LEU A 154 0.08 -8.12 3.30
C LEU A 154 -1.38 -7.95 2.86
N LYS A 155 -2.31 -8.57 3.59
CA LYS A 155 -3.75 -8.41 3.34
C LYS A 155 -4.18 -6.95 3.48
N ALA A 156 -3.73 -6.27 4.53
CA ALA A 156 -4.01 -4.84 4.72
C ALA A 156 -3.48 -3.99 3.55
N ALA A 157 -2.24 -4.25 3.10
CA ALA A 157 -1.66 -3.56 1.95
C ALA A 157 -2.52 -3.71 0.69
N ALA A 158 -3.02 -4.91 0.41
CA ALA A 158 -3.88 -5.18 -0.74
C ALA A 158 -5.26 -4.51 -0.62
N VAL A 159 -5.84 -4.43 0.58
CA VAL A 159 -7.09 -3.70 0.82
C VAL A 159 -6.90 -2.20 0.58
N HIS A 160 -5.87 -1.60 1.19
CA HIS A 160 -5.59 -0.18 1.03
C HIS A 160 -5.28 0.18 -0.43
N LEU A 161 -4.56 -0.67 -1.16
CA LEU A 161 -4.30 -0.45 -2.58
C LEU A 161 -5.59 -0.49 -3.43
N GLU A 162 -6.51 -1.41 -3.13
CA GLU A 162 -7.82 -1.47 -3.79
C GLU A 162 -8.64 -0.20 -3.53
N ASN A 163 -8.71 0.23 -2.27
CA ASN A 163 -9.39 1.46 -1.87
C ASN A 163 -8.79 2.68 -2.57
N ALA A 164 -7.46 2.74 -2.67
CA ALA A 164 -6.75 3.82 -3.33
C ALA A 164 -7.12 3.92 -4.81
N LEU A 165 -7.10 2.80 -5.53
CA LEU A 165 -7.38 2.76 -6.96
C LEU A 165 -8.85 3.05 -7.27
N ASN A 166 -9.77 2.54 -6.43
CA ASN A 166 -11.20 2.84 -6.52
C ASN A 166 -11.47 4.34 -6.30
N GLY A 167 -10.86 4.95 -5.27
CA GLY A 167 -11.00 6.38 -4.98
C GLY A 167 -10.38 7.28 -6.06
N ALA A 168 -9.32 6.83 -6.73
CA ALA A 168 -8.72 7.54 -7.86
C ALA A 168 -9.63 7.53 -9.12
N GLY A 169 -10.73 6.76 -9.12
CA GLY A 169 -11.61 6.58 -10.27
C GLY A 169 -10.94 5.81 -11.41
N GLN A 170 -9.88 5.06 -11.11
CA GLN A 170 -9.18 4.26 -12.10
C GLN A 170 -9.92 2.94 -12.28
N ARG A 171 -10.25 2.59 -13.53
CA ARG A 171 -10.69 1.24 -13.83
C ARG A 171 -9.50 0.32 -13.62
N LEU A 172 -9.62 -0.59 -12.66
CA LEU A 172 -8.62 -1.62 -12.46
C LEU A 172 -8.48 -2.44 -13.73
N GLU A 173 -7.25 -2.50 -14.25
CA GLU A 173 -6.88 -3.50 -15.25
C GLU A 173 -7.05 -4.89 -14.61
N ALA A 174 -7.44 -5.88 -15.43
CA ALA A 174 -7.76 -7.22 -14.93
C ALA A 174 -6.57 -7.85 -14.17
N GLU A 175 -5.36 -7.52 -14.59
CA GLU A 175 -4.11 -7.94 -14.00
C GLU A 175 -3.89 -7.34 -12.60
N VAL A 176 -4.19 -6.05 -12.41
CA VAL A 176 -4.04 -5.36 -11.11
C VAL A 176 -5.10 -5.85 -10.12
N ASP A 177 -6.33 -6.01 -10.59
CA ASP A 177 -7.44 -6.57 -9.82
C ASP A 177 -7.18 -8.03 -9.39
N GLN A 178 -6.61 -8.85 -10.28
CA GLN A 178 -6.16 -10.20 -9.93
C GLN A 178 -5.05 -10.17 -8.87
N ALA A 179 -4.05 -9.31 -9.05
CA ALA A 179 -2.95 -9.11 -8.12
C ALA A 179 -3.43 -8.76 -6.70
N ILE A 180 -4.38 -7.83 -6.58
CA ILE A 180 -4.98 -7.43 -5.30
C ILE A 180 -5.70 -8.61 -4.65
N ARG A 181 -6.51 -9.36 -5.41
CA ARG A 181 -7.21 -10.54 -4.90
C ARG A 181 -6.24 -11.61 -4.40
N GLU A 182 -5.21 -11.92 -5.17
CA GLU A 182 -4.19 -12.89 -4.79
C GLU A 182 -3.44 -12.45 -3.54
N GLY A 183 -3.06 -11.16 -3.43
CA GLY A 183 -2.44 -10.60 -2.23
C GLY A 183 -3.31 -10.77 -0.97
N LYS A 184 -4.62 -10.50 -1.08
CA LYS A 184 -5.58 -10.72 0.01
C LYS A 184 -5.68 -12.20 0.41
N GLU A 185 -5.81 -13.09 -0.58
CA GLU A 185 -5.94 -14.54 -0.36
C GLU A 185 -4.69 -15.11 0.29
N ILE A 186 -3.51 -14.76 -0.22
CA ILE A 186 -2.21 -15.19 0.34
C ILE A 186 -2.10 -14.65 1.75
N GLY A 187 -2.31 -13.35 1.96
CA GLY A 187 -2.24 -12.71 3.28
C GLY A 187 -3.13 -13.42 4.31
N GLU A 188 -4.36 -13.75 3.94
CA GLU A 188 -5.28 -14.51 4.79
C GLU A 188 -4.79 -15.95 5.09
N LYS A 189 -4.20 -16.63 4.10
CA LYS A 189 -3.60 -17.96 4.32
C LYS A 189 -2.41 -17.92 5.27
N MET A 190 -1.55 -16.90 5.16
CA MET A 190 -0.40 -16.73 6.07
C MET A 190 -0.87 -16.36 7.47
N GLU A 191 -1.84 -15.46 7.58
CA GLU A 191 -2.44 -15.05 8.86
C GLU A 191 -3.00 -16.25 9.62
N LYS A 192 -3.73 -17.15 8.93
CA LYS A 192 -4.31 -18.37 9.52
C LYS A 192 -3.30 -19.50 9.75
N GLY A 193 -2.05 -19.36 9.33
CA GLY A 193 -1.02 -20.40 9.50
C GLY A 193 -1.30 -21.71 8.76
N SER A 194 -2.04 -21.66 7.64
CA SER A 194 -2.30 -22.87 6.83
C SER A 194 -0.98 -23.43 6.27
N GLY A 195 -0.66 -24.69 6.57
CA GLY A 195 0.68 -25.30 6.51
C GLY A 195 1.42 -25.41 5.16
N TRP A 196 1.05 -24.64 4.14
CA TRP A 196 1.69 -24.59 2.81
C TRP A 196 2.25 -23.19 2.43
N VAL A 197 2.08 -22.20 3.31
CA VAL A 197 2.37 -20.77 3.04
C VAL A 197 3.84 -20.47 2.78
N ASP A 198 4.76 -21.30 3.25
CA ASP A 198 6.20 -21.02 3.21
C ASP A 198 6.75 -20.87 1.77
N ALA A 199 6.14 -21.53 0.78
CA ALA A 199 6.53 -21.42 -0.63
C ALA A 199 5.89 -20.22 -1.33
N GLU A 200 4.58 -20.01 -1.16
CA GLU A 200 3.83 -18.90 -1.78
C GLU A 200 4.23 -17.55 -1.17
N GLY A 201 4.40 -17.48 0.16
CA GLY A 201 4.91 -16.31 0.86
C GLY A 201 6.34 -15.96 0.44
N ARG A 202 7.22 -16.95 0.20
CA ARG A 202 8.55 -16.71 -0.38
C ARG A 202 8.49 -16.15 -1.79
N ILE A 203 7.54 -16.56 -2.61
CA ILE A 203 7.39 -16.03 -3.97
C ILE A 203 6.86 -14.59 -3.91
N PHE A 204 5.89 -14.32 -3.04
CA PHE A 204 5.27 -13.00 -2.91
C PHE A 204 6.19 -11.97 -2.24
N LEU A 205 6.81 -12.34 -1.12
CA LEU A 205 7.61 -11.45 -0.26
C LEU A 205 9.12 -11.64 -0.45
N GLY A 206 9.56 -12.79 -0.97
CA GLY A 206 10.97 -13.19 -1.05
C GLY A 206 11.61 -13.21 -2.44
N CYS A 207 10.93 -12.74 -3.50
CA CYS A 207 11.50 -12.66 -4.86
C CYS A 207 12.60 -11.56 -5.02
N GLN A 208 13.28 -11.16 -3.95
CA GLN A 208 14.39 -10.20 -4.01
C GLN A 208 15.79 -10.83 -4.16
N GLU A 209 16.04 -12.11 -3.84
CA GLU A 209 17.44 -12.58 -3.74
C GLU A 209 17.88 -13.67 -4.73
N GLY A 210 16.99 -14.41 -5.40
CA GLY A 210 17.40 -15.64 -6.12
C GLY A 210 17.35 -15.64 -7.66
N THR A 211 16.55 -14.77 -8.28
CA THR A 211 16.21 -14.84 -9.71
C THR A 211 16.82 -13.73 -10.57
N TRP A 212 17.41 -12.71 -9.96
CA TRP A 212 17.95 -11.52 -10.63
C TRP A 212 19.08 -11.79 -11.63
N GLY A 213 19.79 -12.91 -11.51
CA GLY A 213 20.80 -13.31 -12.49
C GLY A 213 20.22 -13.79 -13.85
N ARG A 214 18.94 -14.18 -13.91
CA ARG A 214 18.30 -14.65 -15.15
C ARG A 214 17.24 -13.69 -15.70
N THR A 215 16.54 -12.95 -14.86
CA THR A 215 15.57 -11.92 -15.29
C THR A 215 16.24 -10.67 -15.84
N SER A 216 17.41 -10.26 -15.33
CA SER A 216 18.19 -9.15 -15.91
C SER A 216 18.64 -9.42 -17.35
N LEU A 217 19.03 -10.66 -17.64
CA LEU A 217 19.40 -11.13 -18.99
C LEU A 217 18.23 -11.21 -19.97
N PHE A 218 17.00 -11.41 -19.47
CA PHE A 218 15.79 -11.40 -20.30
C PHE A 218 15.29 -9.97 -20.57
N LEU A 219 15.33 -9.10 -19.56
CA LEU A 219 14.90 -7.69 -19.65
C LEU A 219 15.90 -6.77 -20.39
N GLN A 220 17.15 -7.19 -20.57
CA GLN A 220 18.11 -6.51 -21.46
C GLN A 220 17.87 -6.80 -22.96
N ARG A 221 17.02 -7.78 -23.30
CA ARG A 221 16.84 -8.26 -24.68
C ARG A 221 15.60 -7.71 -25.40
N GLU A 222 14.73 -6.98 -24.70
CA GLU A 222 13.43 -6.49 -25.19
C GLU A 222 13.27 -4.97 -24.95
N PRO A 223 13.76 -4.10 -25.86
CA PRO A 223 13.67 -2.64 -25.73
C PRO A 223 12.23 -2.11 -25.65
N SER A 224 11.27 -2.84 -26.21
CA SER A 224 9.86 -2.43 -26.34
C SER A 224 9.10 -2.37 -25.00
N VAL A 225 9.64 -3.00 -23.95
CA VAL A 225 9.06 -3.01 -22.61
C VAL A 225 9.46 -1.75 -21.85
N TRP A 226 10.71 -1.30 -22.00
CA TRP A 226 11.21 -0.06 -21.38
C TRP A 226 10.55 1.20 -21.95
N ASP A 227 10.24 1.21 -23.25
CA ASP A 227 9.56 2.34 -23.89
C ASP A 227 8.10 2.47 -23.44
N ARG A 228 7.41 1.35 -23.19
CA ARG A 228 6.04 1.35 -22.64
C ARG A 228 6.00 1.80 -21.18
N ILE A 229 7.00 1.43 -20.39
CA ILE A 229 7.14 1.83 -18.99
C ILE A 229 7.47 3.33 -18.87
N LYS A 230 8.39 3.86 -19.69
CA LYS A 230 8.70 5.30 -19.70
C LYS A 230 7.49 6.15 -20.08
N LYS A 231 6.69 5.70 -21.06
CA LYS A 231 5.51 6.42 -21.53
C LYS A 231 4.40 6.57 -20.47
N ASN A 232 4.33 5.67 -19.48
CA ASN A 232 3.39 5.76 -18.36
C ASN A 232 3.95 6.54 -17.16
N ARG A 233 5.28 6.75 -17.08
CA ARG A 233 5.93 7.51 -16.00
C ARG A 233 5.66 9.01 -16.10
N ASP A 234 5.53 9.54 -17.31
CA ASP A 234 5.27 10.96 -17.55
C ASP A 234 3.83 11.38 -17.22
N LEU A 235 2.93 10.42 -16.97
CA LEU A 235 1.54 10.67 -16.55
C LEU A 235 1.36 10.91 -15.05
N PHE A 236 2.37 10.58 -14.22
CA PHE A 236 2.29 10.70 -12.75
C PHE A 236 3.23 11.77 -12.16
N LEU A 237 4.02 12.47 -12.98
CA LEU A 237 5.06 13.41 -12.51
C LEU A 237 4.86 14.88 -12.93
N VAL A 238 3.72 15.26 -13.50
CA VAL A 238 3.54 16.64 -14.01
C VAL A 238 3.32 17.70 -12.93
N ASP A 239 2.89 17.38 -11.71
CA ASP A 239 2.59 18.41 -10.68
C ASP A 239 3.39 18.27 -9.37
N TYR A 240 4.68 17.92 -9.43
CA TYR A 240 5.57 17.94 -8.24
C TYR A 240 6.56 19.11 -8.18
N PHE A 241 6.45 20.08 -9.09
CA PHE A 241 7.15 21.36 -8.97
C PHE A 241 6.26 22.47 -9.54
N LEU A 242 5.44 23.07 -8.67
CA LEU A 242 5.14 24.50 -8.58
C LEU A 242 4.38 24.79 -7.28
#